data_AF-A0A0C3NUS9-F1
#
_entry.id   AF-A0A0C3NUS9-F1
#
_cell.length_a   1.000
_cell.length_b   1.000
_cell.length_c   1.000
_cell.angle_alpha   90.00
_cell.angle_beta   90.00
_cell.angle_gamma   90.00
#
_symmetry.space_group_name_H-M   'P 1'
#
loop_
_entity.id
_entity.type
_entity.pdbx_description
1 polymer ?
#
loop_
_entity_poly.entity_id
_entity_poly.type
_entity_poly.pdbx_seq_one_letter_code
_entity_poly.pdbx_strand_id
1 'polypeptide(L)'
;MAIGEDSPDHIVHINKSAVNVLTMFHLNGWSHSTLTMSRIICSHIKVGMYNGNHFLDYLHGLLDVMNPYPAPHSVLVMDNCRIHHIDGVEELCQEQYVF
;
A
#
# COMPACT_ATOMS: atom_id res chain seq x y z
N MET A 1 -19.52 9.82 4.17
CA MET A 1 -18.14 10.18 4.53
C MET A 1 -17.77 11.41 3.72
N ALA A 2 -17.64 12.57 4.36
CA ALA A 2 -17.06 13.73 3.69
C ALA A 2 -15.53 13.66 3.77
N ILE A 3 -14.84 14.21 2.76
CA ILE A 3 -13.38 14.25 2.72
C ILE A 3 -12.89 15.05 3.95
N GLY A 4 -12.06 14.42 4.80
CA GLY A 4 -11.48 15.04 5.99
C GLY A 4 -12.25 14.83 7.30
N GLU A 5 -13.29 14.01 7.33
CA GLU A 5 -13.99 13.66 8.58
C GLU A 5 -13.31 12.56 9.39
N ASP A 6 -12.52 11.69 8.74
CA ASP A 6 -11.81 10.62 9.45
C ASP A 6 -10.62 11.12 10.26
N SER A 7 -10.43 10.50 11.43
CA SER A 7 -9.23 10.71 12.24
C SER A 7 -7.99 10.35 11.42
N PRO A 8 -6.91 11.15 11.46
CA PRO A 8 -5.64 10.79 10.83
C PRO A 8 -5.09 9.43 11.28
N ASP A 9 -5.48 8.98 12.47
CA ASP A 9 -5.09 7.68 13.03
C ASP A 9 -5.71 6.49 12.29
N HIS A 10 -6.80 6.70 11.54
CA HIS A 10 -7.41 5.66 10.72
C HIS A 10 -6.62 5.43 9.43
N ILE A 11 -5.82 6.41 8.99
CA ILE A 11 -5.30 6.45 7.63
C ILE A 11 -3.97 5.69 7.49
N VAL A 12 -3.91 4.88 6.43
CA VAL A 12 -2.73 4.17 5.95
C VAL A 12 -2.45 4.60 4.51
N HIS A 13 -1.25 5.10 4.24
CA HIS A 13 -0.85 5.57 2.92
C HIS A 13 0.09 4.59 2.23
N ILE A 14 -0.19 4.23 0.97
CA ILE A 14 0.76 3.53 0.10
C ILE A 14 1.27 4.48 -0.97
N ASN A 15 2.58 4.45 -1.20
CA ASN A 15 3.16 5.03 -2.41
C ASN A 15 4.25 4.13 -3.00
N LYS A 16 4.49 4.30 -4.29
CA LYS A 16 5.53 3.62 -5.06
C LYS A 16 6.65 4.59 -5.44
N SER A 17 7.89 4.20 -5.15
CA SER A 17 9.09 4.99 -5.47
C SER A 17 10.11 4.17 -6.26
N ALA A 18 10.76 4.79 -7.24
CA ALA A 18 11.92 4.20 -7.90
C ALA A 18 13.12 4.22 -6.94
N VAL A 19 13.87 3.12 -6.89
CA VAL A 19 15.06 2.97 -6.04
C VAL A 19 16.19 2.37 -6.85
N ASN A 20 17.42 2.81 -6.60
CA ASN A 20 18.61 2.20 -7.20
C ASN A 20 19.09 1.07 -6.28
N VAL A 21 18.95 -0.17 -6.73
CA VAL A 21 19.27 -1.37 -5.94
C VAL A 21 20.62 -1.87 -6.45
N LEU A 22 21.69 -1.56 -5.71
CA LEU A 22 23.11 -1.85 -6.03
C LEU A 22 23.76 -0.82 -6.97
N THR A 23 24.48 0.11 -6.37
CA THR A 23 25.28 1.15 -7.03
C THR A 23 26.31 0.61 -8.02
N MET A 24 26.81 -0.63 -7.85
CA MET A 24 27.79 -1.23 -8.76
C MET A 24 27.20 -1.81 -10.05
N PHE A 25 25.91 -2.16 -10.07
CA PHE A 25 25.29 -2.83 -11.23
C PHE A 25 24.19 -2.01 -11.90
N HIS A 26 23.89 -0.80 -11.40
CA HIS A 26 22.85 0.09 -11.92
C HIS A 26 21.49 -0.61 -12.12
N LEU A 27 21.14 -1.55 -11.24
CA LEU A 27 19.85 -2.23 -11.33
C LEU A 27 18.78 -1.31 -10.74
N ASN A 28 17.85 -0.91 -11.60
CA ASN A 28 16.68 -0.16 -11.17
C ASN A 28 15.71 -1.09 -10.45
N GLY A 29 15.29 -0.68 -9.27
CA GLY A 29 14.23 -1.32 -8.50
C GLY A 29 13.10 -0.34 -8.21
N TRP A 30 12.06 -0.87 -7.59
CA TRP A 30 10.93 -0.10 -7.12
C TRP A 30 10.61 -0.52 -5.68
N SER A 31 10.13 0.43 -4.89
CA SER A 31 9.69 0.23 -3.51
C SER A 31 8.21 0.54 -3.40
N HIS A 32 7.45 -0.31 -2.72
CA HIS A 32 6.17 0.08 -2.11
C HIS A 32 6.41 0.33 -0.64
N SER A 33 6.03 1.53 -0.18
CA SER A 33 6.16 1.92 1.22
C SER A 33 4.78 2.25 1.75
N THR A 34 4.43 1.64 2.87
CA THR A 34 3.19 1.87 3.59
C THR A 34 3.45 2.54 4.93
N LEU A 35 2.77 3.65 5.18
CA LEU A 35 3.03 4.56 6.28
C LEU A 35 1.71 4.99 6.95
N THR A 36 1.79 5.28 8.24
CA THR A 36 0.75 6.00 8.98
C THR A 36 1.32 7.32 9.47
N MET A 37 0.54 8.10 10.21
CA MET A 37 1.05 9.34 10.78
C MET A 37 2.21 9.16 11.77
N SER A 38 2.30 8.00 12.42
CA SER A 38 3.25 7.76 13.50
C SER A 38 4.39 6.81 13.13
N ARG A 39 4.24 5.97 12.09
CA ARG A 39 5.23 4.93 11.79
C ARG A 39 5.21 4.43 10.35
N ILE A 40 6.27 3.72 9.99
CA ILE A 40 6.31 2.85 8.82
C ILE A 40 5.69 1.50 9.18
N ILE A 41 4.73 1.02 8.40
CA ILE A 41 4.13 -0.31 8.57
C ILE A 41 4.91 -1.35 7.78
N CYS A 42 5.13 -1.08 6.49
CA CYS A 42 5.75 -2.04 5.58
C CYS A 42 6.58 -1.30 4.52
N SER A 43 7.70 -1.88 4.12
CA SER A 43 8.49 -1.43 2.98
C SER A 43 8.98 -2.64 2.21
N HIS A 44 8.58 -2.76 0.95
CA HIS A 44 8.95 -3.86 0.09
C HIS A 44 9.69 -3.35 -1.14
N ILE A 45 10.96 -3.72 -1.25
CA ILE A 45 11.85 -3.35 -2.36
C ILE A 45 12.01 -4.55 -3.28
N LYS A 46 11.82 -4.32 -4.57
CA LYS A 46 11.98 -5.33 -5.62
C LYS A 46 12.87 -4.81 -6.75
N VAL A 47 13.76 -5.65 -7.26
CA VAL A 47 14.51 -5.39 -8.49
C VAL A 47 13.58 -5.51 -9.71
N GLY A 48 13.68 -4.56 -10.64
CA GLY A 48 12.80 -4.48 -11.79
C GLY A 48 11.39 -3.98 -11.44
N MET A 49 10.48 -4.01 -12.41
CA MET A 49 9.15 -3.39 -12.29
C MET A 49 8.18 -4.22 -11.42
N TYR A 50 7.21 -3.52 -10.81
CA TYR A 50 5.98 -4.13 -10.28
C TYR A 50 4.95 -4.32 -11.40
N ASN A 51 4.21 -5.42 -11.32
CA ASN A 51 3.01 -5.68 -12.12
C ASN A 51 1.82 -5.84 -11.15
N GLY A 52 0.64 -6.14 -11.69
CA GLY A 52 -0.57 -6.28 -10.87
C GLY A 52 -0.46 -7.38 -9.81
N ASN A 53 -0.01 -8.58 -10.18
CA ASN A 53 0.13 -9.70 -9.24
C ASN A 53 1.07 -9.36 -8.08
N HIS A 54 2.22 -8.74 -8.37
CA HIS A 54 3.14 -8.29 -7.32
C HIS A 54 2.51 -7.25 -6.38
N PHE A 55 1.55 -6.46 -6.88
CA PHE A 55 0.80 -5.52 -6.05
C PHE A 55 -0.25 -6.24 -5.19
N LEU A 56 -0.96 -7.23 -5.71
CA LEU A 56 -1.89 -8.06 -4.92
C LEU A 56 -1.18 -8.81 -3.80
N ASP A 57 -0.02 -9.42 -4.07
CA ASP A 57 0.78 -10.11 -3.06
C ASP A 57 1.21 -9.15 -1.94
N TYR A 58 1.61 -7.94 -2.32
CA TYR A 58 1.97 -6.89 -1.36
C TYR A 58 0.76 -6.44 -0.54
N LEU A 59 -0.38 -6.21 -1.20
CA LEU A 59 -1.62 -5.74 -0.58
C LEU A 59 -2.15 -6.77 0.42
N HIS A 60 -2.16 -8.06 0.06
CA HIS A 60 -2.57 -9.13 0.96
C HIS A 60 -1.75 -9.12 2.25
N GLY A 61 -0.43 -9.06 2.15
CA GLY A 61 0.43 -8.99 3.34
C GLY A 61 0.29 -7.69 4.13
N LEU A 62 -0.11 -6.58 3.50
CA LEU A 62 -0.41 -5.34 4.19
C LEU A 62 -1.74 -5.43 4.95
N LEU A 63 -2.78 -6.00 4.34
CA LEU A 63 -4.10 -6.09 4.95
C LEU A 63 -4.09 -6.98 6.20
N ASP A 64 -3.22 -8.01 6.24
CA ASP A 64 -3.01 -8.87 7.42
C ASP A 64 -2.57 -8.09 8.68
N VAL A 65 -2.04 -6.86 8.53
CA VAL A 65 -1.59 -6.00 9.64
C VAL A 65 -2.40 -4.72 9.78
N MET A 66 -3.41 -4.51 8.94
CA MET A 66 -4.39 -3.43 9.08
C MET A 66 -5.54 -3.87 9.99
N ASN A 67 -6.30 -2.90 10.50
CA ASN A 67 -7.47 -3.21 11.31
C ASN A 67 -8.76 -3.00 10.50
N PRO A 68 -9.84 -3.74 10.83
CA PRO A 68 -11.18 -3.43 10.34
C PRO A 68 -11.62 -2.02 10.73
N TYR A 69 -12.31 -1.32 9.84
CA TYR A 69 -12.90 -0.02 10.15
C TYR A 69 -14.00 -0.15 11.21
N PRO A 70 -14.11 0.79 12.19
CA PRO A 70 -13.44 2.10 12.29
C PRO A 70 -12.21 2.12 13.21
N ALA A 71 -11.50 1.01 13.39
CA ALA A 71 -10.31 1.01 14.23
C ALA A 71 -9.16 1.85 13.61
N PRO A 72 -8.12 2.22 14.36
CA PRO A 72 -6.93 2.86 13.79
C PRO A 72 -6.31 2.02 12.66
N HIS A 73 -5.70 2.65 11.67
CA HIS A 73 -5.09 1.99 10.51
C HIS A 73 -6.05 1.10 9.68
N SER A 74 -7.26 1.60 9.42
CA SER A 74 -8.34 0.89 8.72
C SER A 74 -8.80 1.53 7.42
N VAL A 75 -8.26 2.70 7.07
CA VAL A 75 -8.58 3.42 5.83
C VAL A 75 -7.36 3.44 4.94
N LEU A 76 -7.46 2.85 3.75
CA LEU A 76 -6.35 2.72 2.81
C LEU A 76 -6.39 3.83 1.76
N VAL A 77 -5.37 4.68 1.76
CA VAL A 77 -5.24 5.79 0.81
C VAL A 77 -4.08 5.55 -0.13
N MET A 78 -4.38 5.55 -1.43
CA MET A 78 -3.42 5.32 -2.51
C MET A 78 -3.60 6.35 -3.61
N ASP A 79 -2.57 6.58 -4.43
CA ASP A 79 -2.73 7.38 -5.64
C ASP A 79 -3.56 6.63 -6.69
N ASN A 80 -4.02 7.34 -7.72
CA ASN A 80 -4.88 6.77 -8.78
C ASN A 80 -4.10 5.97 -9.83
N CYS A 81 -2.99 5.32 -9.45
CA CYS A 81 -2.12 4.61 -10.40
C CYS A 81 -2.82 3.39 -10.99
N ARG A 82 -2.57 3.07 -12.27
CA ARG A 82 -3.19 1.95 -12.99
C ARG A 82 -3.09 0.60 -12.27
N ILE A 83 -2.00 0.36 -11.55
CA ILE A 83 -1.79 -0.92 -10.83
C ILE A 83 -2.70 -1.07 -9.61
N HIS A 84 -3.33 0.00 -9.13
CA HIS A 84 -4.31 -0.01 -8.04
C HIS A 84 -5.74 -0.32 -8.52
N HIS A 85 -5.97 -0.33 -9.84
CA HIS A 85 -7.28 -0.62 -10.48
C HIS A 85 -7.35 -2.01 -11.10
N ILE A 86 -6.46 -2.92 -10.68
CA ILE A 86 -6.50 -4.30 -11.16
C ILE A 86 -7.61 -5.07 -10.44
N ASP A 87 -8.13 -6.11 -11.10
CA ASP A 87 -9.10 -7.02 -10.50
C ASP A 87 -8.55 -7.63 -9.20
N GLY A 88 -9.39 -7.68 -8.16
CA GLY A 88 -9.08 -8.24 -6.84
C GLY A 88 -8.69 -7.23 -5.76
N VAL A 89 -8.32 -5.99 -6.10
CA VAL A 89 -7.98 -4.97 -5.08
C VAL A 89 -9.17 -4.63 -4.20
N GLU A 90 -10.34 -4.37 -4.81
CA GLU A 90 -11.56 -4.05 -4.07
C GLU A 90 -12.05 -5.23 -3.23
N GLU A 91 -12.00 -6.44 -3.78
CA GLU A 91 -12.40 -7.67 -3.09
C GLU A 91 -11.56 -7.89 -1.82
N LEU A 92 -10.23 -7.79 -1.93
CA LEU A 92 -9.33 -7.92 -0.78
C LEU A 92 -9.61 -6.88 0.31
N CYS A 93 -9.87 -5.62 -0.05
CA CYS A 93 -10.21 -4.58 0.93
C CYS A 93 -11.55 -4.86 1.62
N GLN A 94 -12.56 -5.29 0.86
CA GLN A 94 -13.89 -5.60 1.40
C GLN A 94 -13.88 -6.80 2.36
N GLU A 95 -13.12 -7.86 2.04
CA GLU A 95 -12.97 -9.04 2.90
C GLU A 95 -12.41 -8.70 4.28
N GLN A 96 -11.53 -7.69 4.35
CA GLN A 96 -10.87 -7.25 5.57
C GLN A 96 -11.55 -6.06 6.24
N TYR A 97 -12.69 -5.60 5.71
CA TYR A 97 -13.42 -4.41 6.17
C TYR A 97 -12.54 -3.15 6.24
N VAL A 98 -11.64 -2.99 5.26
CA VAL A 98 -10.80 -1.81 5.05
C VAL A 98 -11.44 -0.95 3.97
N PHE A 99 -11.51 0.37 4.20
CA PHE A 99 -12.19 1.34 3.32
C PHE A 99 -11.24 2.28 2.60
#